data_AF-A0A1Y2LFH8-F1
#
_entry.id   AF-A0A1Y2LFH8-F1
#
_cell.length_a   1.000
_cell.length_b   1.000
_cell.length_c   1.000
_cell.angle_alpha   90.00
_cell.angle_beta   90.00
_cell.angle_gamma   90.00
#
_symmetry.space_group_name_H-M   'P 1'
#
loop_
_entity.id
_entity.type
_entity.pdbx_description
1 polymer ?
#
loop_
_entity_poly.entity_id
_entity_poly.type
_entity_poly.pdbx_seq_one_letter_code
_entity_poly.pdbx_strand_id
1 'polypeptide(L)'
;MKMKKAILVATFGGIFIAFSASPSLAACSIGNNYQALGGLKGWNTRIENSENAALRTGYANGTCILIKGAHTGGTIPANALDSLHVTVAPKSGATACHVFRKKSTASPTDGFPTTC
;
A
#
# COMPACT_ATOMS: atom_id res chain seq x y z
N MET A 1 18.74 45.15 55.40
CA MET A 1 18.61 43.94 56.24
C MET A 1 18.30 42.74 55.37
N LYS A 2 19.07 41.65 55.56
CA LYS A 2 18.84 40.23 55.24
C LYS A 2 18.55 39.81 53.77
N MET A 3 19.60 39.20 53.22
CA MET A 3 19.64 38.22 52.13
C MET A 3 18.58 37.11 52.26
N LYS A 4 18.25 36.47 51.12
CA LYS A 4 18.43 35.02 50.85
C LYS A 4 17.98 34.71 49.40
N LYS A 5 18.91 34.26 48.54
CA LYS A 5 19.08 32.86 48.03
C LYS A 5 18.00 32.46 47.00
N ALA A 6 18.25 31.79 45.89
CA ALA A 6 19.46 31.35 45.20
C ALA A 6 19.04 30.99 43.76
N ILE A 7 19.99 31.11 42.83
CA ILE A 7 19.93 30.67 41.44
C ILE A 7 19.96 29.13 41.39
N LEU A 8 19.12 28.51 40.56
CA LEU A 8 19.57 27.46 39.64
C LEU A 8 18.56 27.30 38.49
N VAL A 9 18.94 27.84 37.33
CA VAL A 9 18.33 27.53 36.03
C VAL A 9 18.85 26.15 35.63
N ALA A 10 17.96 25.17 35.54
CA ALA A 10 18.24 23.90 34.88
C ALA A 10 17.43 23.85 33.58
N THR A 11 18.09 24.25 32.50
CA THR A 11 17.69 24.07 31.11
C THR A 11 17.47 22.58 30.82
N PHE A 12 16.22 22.12 30.81
CA PHE A 12 15.87 20.87 30.16
C PHE A 12 15.65 21.15 28.67
N GLY A 13 16.76 21.05 27.92
CA GLY A 13 16.72 20.86 26.48
C GLY A 13 16.07 19.51 26.18
N GLY A 14 14.81 19.54 25.77
CA GLY A 14 14.11 18.42 25.17
C GLY A 14 13.73 18.79 23.74
N ILE A 15 14.69 18.71 22.81
CA ILE A 15 14.35 18.55 21.39
C ILE A 15 13.80 17.14 21.26
N PHE A 16 12.47 17.01 21.33
CA PHE A 16 11.80 15.87 20.72
C PHE A 16 11.39 16.29 19.31
N ILE A 17 12.13 15.72 18.36
CA ILE A 17 11.92 15.83 16.92
C ILE A 17 10.46 15.43 16.66
N ALA A 18 9.66 16.38 16.18
CA ALA A 18 8.38 16.08 15.57
C ALA A 18 8.67 15.21 14.34
N PHE A 19 8.51 13.89 14.47
CA PHE A 19 8.35 13.03 13.30
C PHE A 19 7.02 13.43 12.67
N SER A 20 7.09 14.33 11.69
CA SER A 20 6.06 14.47 10.68
C SER A 20 6.02 13.14 9.93
N ALA A 21 5.29 12.16 10.47
CA ALA A 21 4.81 11.06 9.67
C ALA A 21 3.88 11.69 8.64
N SER A 22 4.42 12.04 7.48
CA SER A 22 3.59 12.34 6.31
C SER A 22 2.62 11.16 6.20
N PRO A 23 1.31 11.36 6.32
CA PRO A 23 0.38 10.33 5.87
C PRO A 23 0.55 10.30 4.35
N SER A 24 1.54 9.55 3.87
CA SER A 24 1.42 8.97 2.55
C SER A 24 0.14 8.17 2.63
N LEU A 25 -0.93 8.69 2.02
CA LEU A 25 -2.14 7.91 1.81
C LEU A 25 -1.66 6.67 1.07
N ALA A 26 -1.54 5.56 1.80
CA ALA A 26 -1.01 4.31 1.29
C ALA A 26 -1.73 4.01 -0.03
N ALA A 27 -0.99 4.14 -1.11
CA ALA A 27 -1.48 4.01 -2.47
C ALA A 27 -0.28 3.73 -3.36
N CYS A 28 -0.47 2.87 -4.35
CA CYS A 28 0.57 2.64 -5.33
C CYS A 28 0.80 3.89 -6.18
N SER A 29 2.08 4.17 -6.47
CA SER A 29 2.42 5.17 -7.46
C SER A 29 2.09 4.65 -8.87
N ILE A 30 1.73 5.55 -9.78
CA ILE A 30 1.53 5.19 -11.20
C ILE A 30 2.92 5.04 -11.84
N GLY A 31 3.18 3.89 -12.47
CA GLY A 31 4.44 3.66 -13.17
C GLY A 31 4.56 4.49 -14.45
N ASN A 32 5.81 4.79 -14.86
CA ASN A 32 6.08 5.61 -16.05
C ASN A 32 5.48 5.04 -17.35
N ASN A 33 5.34 3.72 -17.45
CA ASN A 33 4.77 3.01 -18.60
C ASN A 33 3.36 2.49 -18.31
N TYR A 34 2.61 3.17 -17.44
CA TYR A 34 1.29 2.74 -17.02
C TYR A 34 0.31 2.70 -18.20
N GLN A 35 -0.37 1.56 -18.36
CA GLN A 35 -1.43 1.39 -19.33
C GLN A 35 -2.80 1.69 -18.69
N ALA A 36 -3.40 2.83 -19.06
CA ALA A 36 -4.65 3.31 -18.53
C ALA A 36 -5.89 2.58 -19.11
N LEU A 37 -6.13 1.35 -18.66
CA LEU A 37 -7.30 0.54 -19.06
C LEU A 37 -8.30 0.42 -17.91
N GLY A 38 -9.61 0.39 -18.23
CA GLY A 38 -10.71 0.00 -17.33
C GLY A 38 -10.84 0.75 -15.99
N GLY A 39 -9.96 1.71 -15.70
CA GLY A 39 -9.89 2.46 -14.45
C GLY A 39 -9.35 1.67 -13.25
N LEU A 40 -9.29 2.35 -12.10
CA LEU A 40 -8.77 1.83 -10.82
C LEU A 40 -9.80 1.85 -9.68
N LYS A 41 -11.08 2.11 -9.99
CA LYS A 41 -12.12 2.25 -8.95
C LYS A 41 -12.24 0.99 -8.08
N GLY A 42 -11.95 1.16 -6.79
CA GLY A 42 -11.97 0.08 -5.80
C GLY A 42 -10.80 -0.90 -5.90
N TRP A 43 -9.86 -0.75 -6.83
CA TRP A 43 -8.69 -1.64 -6.94
C TRP A 43 -7.66 -1.39 -5.85
N ASN A 44 -7.53 -0.16 -5.34
CA ASN A 44 -6.63 0.16 -4.23
C ASN A 44 -6.90 -0.71 -2.99
N THR A 45 -8.16 -0.81 -2.55
CA THR A 45 -8.57 -1.68 -1.44
C THR A 45 -8.26 -3.15 -1.72
N ARG A 46 -8.31 -3.59 -2.99
CA ARG A 46 -7.98 -4.97 -3.36
C ARG A 46 -6.49 -5.24 -3.30
N ILE A 47 -5.67 -4.27 -3.70
CA ILE A 47 -4.21 -4.34 -3.61
C ILE A 47 -3.77 -4.33 -2.15
N GLU A 48 -4.33 -3.44 -1.34
CA GLU A 48 -4.12 -3.37 0.11
C GLU A 48 -4.38 -4.71 0.80
N ASN A 49 -5.45 -5.40 0.37
CA ASN A 49 -5.87 -6.68 0.91
C ASN A 49 -5.50 -7.87 0.01
N SER A 50 -4.45 -7.76 -0.79
CA SER A 50 -3.97 -8.84 -1.67
C SER A 50 -3.56 -10.08 -0.89
N GLU A 51 -3.69 -11.29 -1.44
CA GLU A 51 -3.11 -12.51 -0.87
C GLU A 51 -1.57 -12.47 -0.82
N ASN A 52 -0.91 -11.69 -1.69
CA ASN A 52 0.53 -11.57 -1.73
C ASN A 52 1.07 -10.61 -0.65
N ALA A 53 1.86 -11.13 0.29
CA ALA A 53 2.39 -10.35 1.40
C ALA A 53 3.31 -9.20 0.98
N ALA A 54 4.17 -9.40 -0.03
CA ALA A 54 5.07 -8.36 -0.52
C ALA A 54 4.29 -7.20 -1.13
N LEU A 55 3.17 -7.49 -1.81
CA LEU A 55 2.30 -6.47 -2.37
C LEU A 55 1.57 -5.66 -1.29
N ARG A 56 1.06 -6.33 -0.24
CA ARG A 56 0.47 -5.63 0.93
C ARG A 56 1.48 -4.71 1.61
N THR A 57 2.71 -5.20 1.85
CA THR A 57 3.79 -4.38 2.41
C THR A 57 4.15 -3.21 1.50
N GLY A 58 4.24 -3.45 0.19
CA GLY A 58 4.51 -2.40 -0.78
C GLY A 58 3.43 -1.32 -0.83
N TYR A 59 2.16 -1.71 -0.68
CA TYR A 59 1.05 -0.78 -0.56
C TYR A 59 1.13 0.05 0.72
N ALA A 60 1.31 -0.60 1.87
CA ALA A 60 1.42 0.07 3.17
C ALA A 60 2.60 1.06 3.23
N ASN A 61 3.70 0.76 2.53
CA ASN A 61 4.88 1.61 2.48
C ASN A 61 4.83 2.65 1.34
N GLY A 62 3.78 2.67 0.51
CA GLY A 62 3.70 3.56 -0.66
C GLY A 62 4.73 3.26 -1.75
N THR A 63 5.32 2.06 -1.77
CA THR A 63 6.36 1.68 -2.74
C THR A 63 5.81 0.93 -3.94
N CYS A 64 4.59 0.39 -3.87
CA CYS A 64 4.01 -0.36 -4.99
C CYS A 64 3.78 0.53 -6.21
N ILE A 65 3.89 -0.09 -7.39
CA ILE A 65 3.82 0.59 -8.68
C ILE A 65 2.70 -0.03 -9.52
N LEU A 66 1.72 0.78 -9.91
CA LEU A 66 0.68 0.39 -10.86
C LEU A 66 1.25 0.36 -12.28
N ILE A 67 1.13 -0.78 -12.95
CA ILE A 67 1.65 -1.01 -14.29
C ILE A 67 0.53 -0.99 -15.32
N LYS A 68 -0.65 -1.52 -14.97
CA LYS A 68 -1.80 -1.58 -15.87
C LYS A 68 -3.10 -1.53 -15.09
N GLY A 69 -4.03 -0.72 -15.57
CA GLY A 69 -5.38 -0.61 -15.01
C GLY A 69 -6.22 -1.88 -15.24
N ALA A 70 -7.52 -1.82 -14.95
CA ALA A 70 -8.37 -3.00 -15.05
C ALA A 70 -8.44 -3.56 -16.48
N HIS A 71 -8.14 -4.85 -16.64
CA HIS A 71 -8.15 -5.55 -17.92
C HIS A 71 -8.39 -7.06 -17.72
N THR A 72 -8.67 -7.77 -18.82
CA THR A 72 -8.95 -9.21 -18.82
C THR A 72 -7.88 -10.00 -19.55
N GLY A 73 -7.78 -11.29 -19.25
CA GLY A 73 -6.90 -12.25 -19.91
C GLY A 73 -6.12 -13.12 -18.94
N GLY A 74 -5.31 -14.03 -19.47
CA GLY A 74 -4.46 -14.94 -18.70
C GLY A 74 -5.21 -16.02 -17.92
N THR A 75 -4.48 -16.69 -17.02
CA THR A 75 -5.00 -17.76 -16.16
C THR A 75 -5.73 -17.17 -14.95
N ILE A 76 -6.92 -17.68 -14.67
CA ILE A 76 -7.73 -17.28 -13.52
C ILE A 76 -7.32 -18.15 -12.32
N PRO A 77 -6.80 -17.57 -11.22
CA PRO A 77 -6.44 -18.35 -10.04
C PRO A 77 -7.68 -18.86 -9.29
N ALA A 78 -7.46 -19.77 -8.35
CA ALA A 78 -8.50 -20.17 -7.40
C ALA A 78 -9.09 -18.93 -6.70
N ASN A 79 -10.36 -18.99 -6.32
CA ASN A 79 -11.10 -17.92 -5.64
C ASN A 79 -11.26 -16.60 -6.41
N ALA A 80 -10.68 -16.44 -7.60
CA ALA A 80 -10.95 -15.29 -8.47
C ALA A 80 -12.32 -15.41 -9.14
N LEU A 81 -13.06 -14.31 -9.18
CA LEU A 81 -14.40 -14.23 -9.77
C LEU A 81 -14.35 -14.49 -11.28
N ASP A 82 -13.44 -13.82 -11.96
CA ASP A 82 -13.20 -13.90 -13.39
C ASP A 82 -11.78 -13.42 -13.71
N SER A 83 -11.46 -13.31 -15.00
CA SER A 83 -10.15 -12.87 -15.47
C SER A 83 -9.93 -11.35 -15.35
N LEU A 84 -10.86 -10.57 -14.79
CA LEU A 84 -10.65 -9.14 -14.60
C LEU A 84 -9.66 -8.88 -13.46
N HIS A 85 -8.58 -8.17 -13.77
CA HIS A 85 -7.50 -7.86 -12.83
C HIS A 85 -6.79 -6.54 -13.15
N VAL A 86 -5.95 -6.09 -12.21
CA VAL A 86 -4.95 -5.02 -12.42
C VAL A 86 -3.54 -5.59 -12.32
N THR A 87 -2.58 -4.96 -12.97
CA THR A 87 -1.16 -5.33 -12.85
C THR A 87 -0.41 -4.30 -12.02
N VAL A 88 0.26 -4.78 -10.98
CA VAL A 88 0.94 -3.97 -9.97
C VAL A 88 2.21 -4.67 -9.50
N ALA A 89 3.30 -3.94 -9.31
CA ALA A 89 4.52 -4.47 -8.68
C ALA A 89 4.60 -3.99 -7.22
N PRO A 90 5.12 -4.81 -6.28
CA PRO A 90 5.26 -4.41 -4.87
C PRO A 90 6.28 -3.27 -4.68
N LYS A 91 7.23 -3.13 -5.61
CA LYS A 91 8.19 -2.03 -5.71
C LYS A 91 8.77 -1.96 -7.12
N SER A 92 9.44 -0.85 -7.45
CA SER A 92 10.18 -0.73 -8.71
C SER A 92 11.19 -1.88 -8.87
N GLY A 93 11.22 -2.46 -10.07
CA GLY A 93 12.10 -3.59 -10.42
C GLY A 93 11.68 -4.96 -9.87
N ALA A 94 10.58 -5.06 -9.12
CA ALA A 94 10.05 -6.35 -8.66
C ALA A 94 9.17 -7.02 -9.73
N THR A 95 8.97 -8.34 -9.60
CA THR A 95 8.01 -9.10 -10.41
C THR A 95 6.62 -8.48 -10.29
N ALA A 96 5.96 -8.30 -11.44
CA ALA A 96 4.61 -7.81 -11.49
C ALA A 96 3.64 -8.87 -10.95
N CYS A 97 2.66 -8.42 -10.18
CA CYS A 97 1.58 -9.21 -9.67
C CYS A 97 0.26 -8.81 -10.34
N HIS A 98 -0.66 -9.76 -10.44
CA HIS A 98 -2.00 -9.60 -10.96
C HIS A 98 -2.98 -9.74 -9.79
N VAL A 99 -3.72 -8.68 -9.48
CA VAL A 99 -4.72 -8.69 -8.40
C VAL A 99 -6.11 -8.80 -9.01
N PHE A 100 -6.85 -9.82 -8.60
CA PHE A 100 -8.16 -10.16 -9.16
C PHE A 100 -9.30 -9.75 -8.22
N ARG A 101 -10.53 -9.74 -8.75
CA ARG A 101 -11.73 -9.75 -7.91
C ARG A 101 -11.93 -11.14 -7.32
N LYS A 102 -12.44 -11.19 -6.09
CA LYS A 102 -12.74 -12.43 -5.39
C LYS A 102 -14.18 -12.90 -5.65
N LYS A 103 -14.42 -14.22 -5.72
CA LYS A 103 -15.77 -14.83 -5.78
C LYS A 103 -16.57 -14.44 -4.53
N SER A 104 -17.89 -14.33 -4.67
CA SER A 104 -18.80 -14.10 -3.53
C SER A 104 -18.81 -15.26 -2.52
N THR A 105 -18.42 -16.46 -2.96
CA THR A 105 -18.35 -17.67 -2.13
C THR A 105 -17.03 -17.85 -1.38
N ALA A 106 -16.03 -17.01 -1.63
CA ALA A 106 -14.76 -17.08 -0.90
C ALA A 106 -14.91 -16.47 0.51
N SER A 107 -14.07 -16.87 1.46
CA SER A 107 -14.19 -16.37 2.83
C SER A 107 -13.97 -14.86 2.86
N PRO A 108 -14.75 -14.07 3.62
CA PRO A 108 -14.51 -12.64 3.79
C PRO A 108 -13.10 -12.31 4.30
N THR A 109 -12.49 -13.23 5.06
CA THR A 109 -11.13 -13.10 5.62
C THR A 109 -10.03 -13.40 4.60
N ASP A 110 -10.35 -14.05 3.49
CA ASP A 110 -9.36 -14.32 2.44
C ASP A 110 -8.96 -13.02 1.77
N GLY A 111 -7.66 -12.88 1.48
CA GLY A 111 -7.17 -11.79 0.64
C GLY A 111 -7.77 -11.82 -0.76
N PHE A 112 -7.53 -10.77 -1.53
CA PHE A 112 -7.89 -10.76 -2.94
C PHE A 112 -6.91 -11.66 -3.72
N PRO A 113 -7.42 -12.60 -4.54
CA PRO A 113 -6.59 -13.53 -5.28
C PRO A 113 -5.51 -12.81 -6.05
N THR A 114 -4.27 -13.28 -5.91
CA THR A 114 -3.09 -12.62 -6.49
C THR A 114 -2.10 -13.63 -7.04
N THR A 115 -1.62 -13.38 -8.25
CA THR A 115 -0.53 -14.17 -8.87
C THR A 115 0.65 -13.28 -9.22
N CYS A 116 1.85 -13.76 -8.97
CA CYS A 116 3.14 -13.20 -9.40
C CYS A 116 4.04 -14.39 -9.76
#